data_AF-A0A7X0VR67-F1
#
_entry.id   AF-A0A7X0VR67-F1
#
_cell.length_a   1.000
_cell.length_b   1.000
_cell.length_c   1.000
_cell.angle_alpha   90.00
_cell.angle_beta   90.00
_cell.angle_gamma   90.00
#
_symmetry.space_group_name_H-M   'P 1'
#
loop_
_entity.id
_entity.type
_entity.pdbx_description
1 polymer ?
#
loop_
_entity_poly.entity_id
_entity_poly.type
_entity_poly.pdbx_seq_one_letter_code
_entity_poly.pdbx_strand_id
1 'polypeptide(L)'
;MKSSKYDLRNRGYIEDMDIDKSCLVGNPDLFEIIESKKAYERTLAIRLLSKDNNINQLEFHKLILDILVREKSLYTKIEICNVLDRVGDETLIEMFKYVGRIGKNQHKELPKAVSEKNSYPLPRDIIARTIGKMNISVLSTLLKELNECDIIEARELVDAIGFLCFYNKEADNEVAIKELINCYEKYKEDNIIRWKIVM
;
A
#
# COMPACT_ATOMS: atom_id res chain seq x y z
N MET A 1 23.10 1.27 17.57
CA MET A 1 23.52 -0.13 17.34
C MET A 1 23.04 -0.54 15.96
N LYS A 2 23.91 -0.98 15.05
CA LYS A 2 23.49 -1.49 13.73
C LYS A 2 22.87 -2.88 13.92
N SER A 3 21.73 -3.16 13.30
CA SER A 3 21.09 -4.49 13.34
C SER A 3 22.03 -5.56 12.77
N SER A 4 22.09 -6.74 13.39
CA SER A 4 22.83 -7.88 12.83
C SER A 4 22.10 -8.45 11.61
N LYS A 5 22.81 -9.25 10.79
CA LYS A 5 22.16 -9.98 9.67
C LYS A 5 21.02 -10.89 10.15
N TYR A 6 21.18 -11.49 11.32
CA TYR A 6 20.14 -12.32 11.95
C TYR A 6 18.90 -11.48 12.30
N ASP A 7 19.08 -10.31 12.91
CA ASP A 7 17.97 -9.40 13.23
C ASP A 7 17.23 -8.92 11.98
N LEU A 8 17.96 -8.66 10.89
CA LEU A 8 17.38 -8.27 9.61
C LEU A 8 16.54 -9.41 9.02
N ARG A 9 17.04 -10.65 9.01
CA ARG A 9 16.28 -11.83 8.53
C ARG A 9 15.02 -12.08 9.36
N ASN A 10 15.07 -11.91 10.68
CA ASN A 10 13.88 -12.01 11.53
C ASN A 10 12.82 -10.95 11.22
N ARG A 11 13.22 -9.82 10.64
CA ARG A 11 12.30 -8.77 10.16
C ARG A 11 11.85 -8.98 8.72
N GLY A 12 12.28 -10.07 8.08
CA GLY A 12 11.91 -10.45 6.72
C GLY A 12 12.86 -9.97 5.64
N TYR A 13 14.04 -9.44 6.00
CA TYR A 13 15.01 -8.97 5.02
C TYR A 13 15.60 -10.15 4.24
N ILE A 14 15.69 -9.99 2.91
CA ILE A 14 16.36 -10.93 2.01
C ILE A 14 17.31 -10.16 1.09
N GLU A 15 18.44 -10.78 0.76
CA GLU A 15 19.42 -10.27 -0.20
C GLU A 15 19.08 -10.77 -1.62
N ASP A 16 19.56 -10.12 -2.67
CA ASP A 16 19.25 -10.55 -4.05
C ASP A 16 19.80 -11.96 -4.37
N MET A 17 20.89 -12.36 -3.71
CA MET A 17 21.42 -13.72 -3.79
C MET A 17 20.48 -14.79 -3.19
N ASP A 18 19.52 -14.40 -2.34
CA ASP A 18 18.54 -15.33 -1.76
C ASP A 18 17.40 -15.67 -2.75
N ILE A 19 17.34 -15.04 -3.94
CA ILE A 19 16.23 -15.16 -4.91
C ILE A 19 16.26 -16.48 -5.71
N ASP A 20 17.25 -17.36 -5.50
CA ASP A 20 17.23 -18.68 -6.11
C ASP A 20 16.28 -19.63 -5.35
N LYS A 21 15.40 -20.34 -6.06
CA LYS A 21 14.57 -21.43 -5.48
C LYS A 21 15.45 -22.49 -4.80
N SER A 22 16.70 -22.66 -5.22
CA SER A 22 17.67 -23.56 -4.58
C SER A 22 17.95 -23.23 -3.11
N CYS A 23 17.69 -21.98 -2.68
CA CYS A 23 17.78 -21.57 -1.28
C CYS A 23 16.68 -22.18 -0.39
N LEU A 24 15.62 -22.75 -1.00
CA LEU A 24 14.53 -23.42 -0.31
C LEU A 24 14.80 -24.93 -0.25
N VAL A 25 15.07 -25.43 0.95
CA VAL A 25 15.38 -26.86 1.17
C VAL A 25 14.20 -27.73 0.76
N GLY A 26 14.42 -28.66 -0.18
CA GLY A 26 13.44 -29.69 -0.56
C GLY A 26 12.47 -29.32 -1.70
N ASN A 27 12.68 -28.19 -2.39
CA ASN A 27 11.76 -27.64 -3.40
C ASN A 27 10.28 -27.58 -2.95
N PRO A 28 9.99 -27.00 -1.78
CA PRO A 28 8.63 -26.88 -1.24
C PRO A 28 7.74 -25.98 -2.10
N ASP A 29 6.42 -26.20 -2.02
CA ASP A 29 5.43 -25.32 -2.65
C ASP A 29 5.54 -23.91 -2.05
N LEU A 30 5.73 -22.91 -2.90
CA LEU A 30 5.86 -21.52 -2.50
C LEU A 30 4.62 -20.99 -1.78
N PHE A 31 3.43 -21.52 -2.11
CA PHE A 31 2.19 -21.15 -1.41
C PHE A 31 2.14 -21.71 0.02
N GLU A 32 2.88 -22.78 0.34
CA GLU A 32 3.04 -23.21 1.73
C GLU A 32 4.06 -22.33 2.46
N ILE A 33 5.16 -21.97 1.79
CA ILE A 33 6.22 -21.14 2.37
C ILE A 33 5.75 -19.73 2.69
N ILE A 34 4.80 -19.20 1.93
CA ILE A 34 4.24 -17.86 2.16
C ILE A 34 3.59 -17.74 3.55
N GLU A 35 3.23 -18.86 4.20
CA GLU A 35 2.71 -18.95 5.56
C GLU A 35 3.76 -19.38 6.60
N SER A 36 5.04 -19.45 6.21
CA SER A 36 6.12 -19.86 7.11
C SER A 36 6.17 -18.99 8.37
N LYS A 37 6.58 -19.59 9.50
CA LYS A 37 6.88 -18.85 10.74
C LYS A 37 8.05 -17.88 10.58
N LYS A 38 8.94 -18.10 9.60
CA LYS A 38 10.12 -17.25 9.38
C LYS A 38 9.82 -16.15 8.37
N ALA A 39 10.01 -14.90 8.78
CA ALA A 39 9.67 -13.74 7.96
C ALA A 39 10.42 -13.69 6.62
N TYR A 40 11.71 -14.05 6.61
CA TYR A 40 12.50 -14.01 5.37
C TYR A 40 12.03 -15.05 4.35
N GLU A 41 11.53 -16.20 4.79
CA GLU A 41 10.98 -17.24 3.91
C GLU A 41 9.70 -16.75 3.25
N ARG A 42 8.80 -16.09 4.01
CA ARG A 42 7.60 -15.45 3.46
C ARG A 42 7.94 -14.37 2.42
N THR A 43 8.88 -13.47 2.75
CA THR A 43 9.35 -12.44 1.82
C THR A 43 9.89 -13.05 0.52
N LEU A 44 10.68 -14.12 0.63
CA LEU A 44 11.24 -14.81 -0.53
C LEU A 44 10.14 -15.46 -1.39
N ALA A 45 9.19 -16.15 -0.75
CA ALA A 45 8.06 -16.76 -1.45
C ALA A 45 7.23 -15.72 -2.22
N ILE A 46 6.90 -14.58 -1.59
CA ILE A 46 6.19 -13.46 -2.23
C ILE A 46 6.94 -12.97 -3.47
N ARG A 47 8.26 -12.78 -3.37
CA ARG A 47 9.08 -12.29 -4.48
C ARG A 47 9.20 -13.28 -5.63
N LEU A 48 9.24 -14.57 -5.31
CA LEU A 48 9.32 -15.63 -6.31
C LEU A 48 7.98 -15.81 -7.03
N LEU A 49 6.87 -15.83 -6.28
CA LEU A 49 5.51 -15.95 -6.83
C LEU A 49 5.14 -14.74 -7.70
N SER A 50 5.53 -13.51 -7.31
CA SER A 50 5.25 -12.31 -8.12
C SER A 50 5.95 -12.29 -9.48
N LYS A 51 6.94 -13.17 -9.69
CA LYS A 51 7.64 -13.36 -10.98
C LYS A 51 7.17 -14.59 -11.76
N ASP A 52 6.26 -15.39 -11.19
CA ASP A 52 5.79 -16.61 -11.82
C ASP A 52 4.61 -16.31 -12.77
N ASN A 53 4.85 -16.39 -14.07
CA ASN A 53 3.80 -16.13 -15.06
C ASN A 53 2.77 -17.26 -15.19
N ASN A 54 2.94 -18.38 -14.48
CA ASN A 54 2.03 -19.54 -14.56
C ASN A 54 0.93 -19.53 -13.48
N ILE A 55 0.99 -18.60 -12.51
CA ILE A 55 -0.04 -18.49 -11.46
C ILE A 55 -1.12 -17.49 -11.84
N ASN A 56 -2.31 -17.66 -11.26
CA ASN A 56 -3.34 -16.63 -11.32
C ASN A 56 -2.93 -15.44 -10.46
N GLN A 57 -2.51 -14.35 -11.12
CA GLN A 57 -1.98 -13.16 -10.46
C GLN A 57 -3.03 -12.48 -9.56
N LEU A 58 -4.30 -12.43 -9.97
CA LEU A 58 -5.34 -11.80 -9.15
C LEU A 58 -5.58 -12.56 -7.84
N GLU A 59 -5.63 -13.89 -7.89
CA GLU A 59 -5.79 -14.72 -6.68
C GLU A 59 -4.56 -14.64 -5.77
N PHE A 60 -3.35 -14.57 -6.36
CA PHE A 60 -2.14 -14.30 -5.60
C PHE A 60 -2.18 -12.92 -4.92
N HIS A 61 -2.63 -11.88 -5.61
CA HIS A 61 -2.74 -10.53 -5.04
C HIS A 61 -3.75 -10.48 -3.88
N LYS A 62 -4.91 -11.15 -4.01
CA LYS A 62 -5.87 -11.29 -2.90
C LYS A 62 -5.25 -11.99 -1.70
N LEU A 63 -4.50 -13.08 -1.94
CA LEU A 63 -3.80 -13.80 -0.87
C LEU A 63 -2.81 -12.90 -0.12
N ILE A 64 -1.97 -12.14 -0.83
CA ILE A 64 -0.99 -11.26 -0.16
C ILE A 64 -1.65 -10.06 0.53
N LEU A 65 -2.81 -9.59 0.07
CA LEU A 65 -3.63 -8.61 0.78
C LEU A 65 -4.11 -9.17 2.13
N ASP A 66 -4.63 -10.39 2.15
CA ASP A 66 -5.02 -11.05 3.40
C ASP A 66 -3.83 -11.28 4.34
N ILE A 67 -2.66 -11.63 3.79
CA ILE A 67 -1.41 -11.74 4.58
C ILE A 67 -1.04 -10.38 5.17
N LEU A 68 -1.15 -9.30 4.40
CA LEU A 68 -0.77 -7.95 4.83
C LEU A 68 -1.54 -7.51 6.08
N VAL A 69 -2.81 -7.90 6.21
CA VAL A 69 -3.66 -7.62 7.39
C VAL A 69 -3.02 -8.15 8.68
N ARG A 70 -2.42 -9.36 8.64
CA ARG A 70 -1.88 -10.06 9.81
C ARG A 70 -0.36 -10.00 9.94
N GLU A 71 0.35 -9.59 8.89
CA GLU A 71 1.81 -9.53 8.87
C GLU A 71 2.33 -8.53 9.92
N LYS A 72 3.45 -8.86 10.56
CA LYS A 72 4.11 -8.03 11.59
C LYS A 72 5.52 -7.59 11.18
N SER A 73 6.14 -8.32 10.26
CA SER A 73 7.53 -8.17 9.84
C SER A 73 7.65 -7.05 8.83
N LEU A 74 8.53 -6.08 9.11
CA LEU A 74 8.63 -4.86 8.32
C LEU A 74 8.94 -5.13 6.84
N TYR A 75 9.97 -5.94 6.55
CA TYR A 75 10.42 -6.15 5.18
C TYR A 75 9.44 -7.00 4.38
N THR A 76 8.73 -7.92 5.03
CA THR A 76 7.65 -8.67 4.38
C THR A 76 6.50 -7.75 3.98
N LYS A 77 6.08 -6.80 4.84
CA LYS A 77 5.09 -5.78 4.45
C LYS A 77 5.54 -4.94 3.26
N ILE A 78 6.80 -4.50 3.30
CA ILE A 78 7.39 -3.70 2.21
C ILE A 78 7.36 -4.50 0.91
N GLU A 79 7.72 -5.78 0.94
CA GLU A 79 7.69 -6.63 -0.25
C GLU A 79 6.27 -6.78 -0.81
N ILE A 80 5.27 -7.02 0.05
CA ILE A 80 3.86 -7.07 -0.38
C ILE A 80 3.46 -5.75 -1.05
N CYS A 81 3.77 -4.61 -0.44
CA CYS A 81 3.48 -3.30 -1.03
C CYS A 81 4.20 -3.08 -2.36
N ASN A 82 5.45 -3.54 -2.51
CA ASN A 82 6.22 -3.41 -3.76
C ASN A 82 5.67 -4.31 -4.89
N VAL A 83 4.95 -5.37 -4.55
CA VAL A 83 4.21 -6.17 -5.54
C VAL A 83 2.93 -5.43 -5.91
N LEU A 84 2.17 -4.98 -4.90
CA LEU A 84 0.89 -4.30 -5.08
C LEU A 84 1.00 -2.91 -5.75
N ASP A 85 2.14 -2.23 -5.70
CA ASP A 85 2.31 -0.92 -6.37
C ASP A 85 2.45 -1.00 -7.91
N ARG A 86 2.52 -2.20 -8.48
CA ARG A 86 2.67 -2.45 -9.93
C ARG A 86 1.47 -3.14 -10.57
N VAL A 87 0.38 -3.31 -9.83
CA VAL A 87 -0.80 -4.06 -10.29
C VAL A 87 -1.73 -3.20 -11.15
N GLY A 88 -2.62 -3.85 -11.89
CA GLY A 88 -3.66 -3.19 -12.68
C GLY A 88 -4.97 -2.96 -11.92
N ASP A 89 -5.96 -2.41 -12.62
CA ASP A 89 -7.24 -1.96 -12.06
C ASP A 89 -8.01 -3.05 -11.31
N GLU A 90 -8.01 -4.29 -11.80
CA GLU A 90 -8.73 -5.39 -11.14
C GLU A 90 -8.23 -5.63 -9.70
N THR A 91 -6.92 -5.55 -9.49
CA THR A 91 -6.34 -5.69 -8.14
C THR A 91 -6.53 -4.41 -7.33
N LEU A 92 -6.49 -3.23 -7.95
CA LEU A 92 -6.77 -1.96 -7.28
C LEU A 92 -8.17 -1.95 -6.63
N ILE A 93 -9.18 -2.49 -7.30
CA ILE A 93 -10.54 -2.65 -6.76
C ILE A 93 -10.53 -3.53 -5.50
N GLU A 94 -9.76 -4.61 -5.50
CA GLU A 94 -9.59 -5.45 -4.31
C GLU A 94 -8.86 -4.71 -3.18
N MET A 95 -7.88 -3.86 -3.49
CA MET A 95 -7.15 -3.06 -2.51
C MET A 95 -8.06 -2.07 -1.77
N PHE A 96 -9.06 -1.47 -2.44
CA PHE A 96 -9.96 -0.50 -1.81
C PHE A 96 -10.67 -1.03 -0.56
N LYS A 97 -11.01 -2.32 -0.56
CA LYS A 97 -11.62 -3.02 0.60
C LYS A 97 -10.79 -2.95 1.87
N TYR A 98 -9.49 -2.63 1.78
CA TYR A 98 -8.56 -2.58 2.90
C TYR A 98 -8.11 -1.15 3.27
N VAL A 99 -8.50 -0.14 2.48
CA VAL A 99 -8.14 1.27 2.74
C VAL A 99 -8.67 1.70 4.11
N GLY A 100 -7.79 2.27 4.94
CA GLY A 100 -8.12 2.75 6.28
C GLY A 100 -8.33 1.64 7.33
N ARG A 101 -8.19 0.36 6.94
CA ARG A 101 -8.56 -0.79 7.80
C ARG A 101 -7.36 -1.59 8.30
N ILE A 102 -6.15 -1.37 7.76
CA ILE A 102 -4.94 -2.09 8.17
C ILE A 102 -4.10 -1.25 9.14
N GLY A 103 -3.83 -1.80 10.32
CA GLY A 103 -2.98 -1.18 11.33
C GLY A 103 -3.70 -0.07 12.13
N LYS A 104 -2.92 0.85 12.71
CA LYS A 104 -3.43 1.90 13.62
C LYS A 104 -2.74 3.26 13.41
N ASN A 105 -2.07 3.45 12.27
CA ASN A 105 -1.26 4.64 12.02
C ASN A 105 -2.09 5.83 11.50
N GLN A 106 -3.31 5.58 11.03
CA GLN A 106 -4.23 6.55 10.45
C GLN A 106 -4.57 7.66 11.44
N HIS A 107 -4.90 8.84 10.92
CA HIS A 107 -5.32 9.95 11.75
C HIS A 107 -6.70 9.68 12.35
N LYS A 108 -6.77 9.72 13.69
CA LYS A 108 -8.03 9.67 14.45
C LYS A 108 -8.46 11.04 14.97
N GLU A 109 -7.51 11.96 15.02
CA GLU A 109 -7.64 13.34 15.44
C GLU A 109 -6.67 14.19 14.61
N LEU A 110 -6.90 15.51 14.60
CA LEU A 110 -6.00 16.45 13.94
C LEU A 110 -4.62 16.41 14.60
N PRO A 111 -3.53 16.46 13.82
CA PRO A 111 -2.19 16.52 14.39
C PRO A 111 -1.97 17.85 15.13
N LYS A 112 -1.23 17.79 16.23
CA LYS A 112 -0.89 18.98 17.05
C LYS A 112 0.10 19.93 16.36
N ALA A 113 0.82 19.44 15.37
CA ALA A 113 1.80 20.20 14.60
C ALA A 113 1.72 19.78 13.13
N VAL A 114 1.92 20.75 12.24
CA VAL A 114 2.00 20.52 10.79
C VAL A 114 3.44 20.18 10.40
N SER A 115 3.60 19.41 9.33
CA SER A 115 4.92 19.05 8.82
C SER A 115 5.57 20.28 8.16
N GLU A 116 6.82 20.59 8.53
CA GLU A 116 7.62 21.67 7.90
C GLU A 116 8.31 21.22 6.59
N LYS A 117 8.04 20.00 6.13
CA LYS A 117 8.68 19.46 4.91
C LYS A 117 8.05 20.05 3.65
N ASN A 118 8.89 20.39 2.68
CA ASN A 118 8.49 20.83 1.33
C ASN A 118 7.97 19.69 0.41
N SER A 119 7.99 18.45 0.90
CA SER A 119 7.47 17.27 0.18
C SER A 119 6.05 16.98 0.64
N TYR A 120 5.19 16.48 -0.26
CA TYR A 120 3.88 15.98 0.12
C TYR A 120 3.99 14.88 1.19
N PRO A 121 3.18 14.92 2.27
CA PRO A 121 3.26 13.96 3.34
C PRO A 121 2.97 12.54 2.83
N LEU A 122 3.77 11.58 3.27
CA LEU A 122 3.53 10.17 2.94
C LEU A 122 2.21 9.72 3.60
N PRO A 123 1.29 9.08 2.84
CA PRO A 123 0.03 8.60 3.40
C PRO A 123 0.29 7.67 4.60
N ARG A 124 -0.53 7.80 5.65
CA ARG A 124 -0.32 7.04 6.89
C ARG A 124 -0.83 5.61 6.79
N ASP A 125 -1.97 5.44 6.15
CA ASP A 125 -2.51 4.14 5.78
C ASP A 125 -1.59 3.41 4.79
N ILE A 126 -1.41 2.10 5.01
CA ILE A 126 -0.46 1.31 4.22
C ILE A 126 -0.97 1.05 2.80
N ILE A 127 -2.28 0.90 2.61
CA ILE A 127 -2.88 0.70 1.29
C ILE A 127 -2.88 2.01 0.53
N ALA A 128 -3.34 3.11 1.14
CA ALA A 128 -3.28 4.45 0.53
C ALA A 128 -1.86 4.84 0.11
N ARG A 129 -0.85 4.52 0.95
CA ARG A 129 0.55 4.72 0.60
C ARG A 129 1.00 3.89 -0.60
N THR A 130 0.51 2.67 -0.71
CA THR A 130 0.84 1.77 -1.82
C THR A 130 0.21 2.28 -3.11
N ILE A 131 -1.08 2.62 -3.05
CA ILE A 131 -1.84 3.24 -4.14
C ILE A 131 -1.18 4.54 -4.63
N GLY A 132 -0.78 5.43 -3.72
CA GLY A 132 -0.15 6.69 -4.10
C GLY A 132 1.18 6.54 -4.86
N LYS A 133 1.81 5.36 -4.81
CA LYS A 133 3.04 5.05 -5.55
C LYS A 133 2.80 4.36 -6.90
N MET A 134 1.55 4.00 -7.20
CA MET A 134 1.19 3.35 -8.46
C MET A 134 1.40 4.30 -9.65
N ASN A 135 1.27 3.75 -10.87
CA ASN A 135 1.28 4.55 -12.08
C ASN A 135 0.11 5.54 -12.10
N ILE A 136 0.31 6.75 -12.62
CA ILE A 136 -0.73 7.79 -12.71
C ILE A 136 -2.00 7.34 -13.44
N SER A 137 -1.95 6.30 -14.27
CA SER A 137 -3.10 5.71 -14.93
C SER A 137 -4.24 5.32 -13.98
N VAL A 138 -3.96 5.06 -12.70
CA VAL A 138 -4.99 4.72 -11.71
C VAL A 138 -5.80 5.91 -11.19
N LEU A 139 -5.40 7.14 -11.53
CA LEU A 139 -6.02 8.35 -10.99
C LEU A 139 -7.53 8.41 -11.27
N SER A 140 -7.98 8.08 -12.48
CA SER A 140 -9.40 8.10 -12.83
C SER A 140 -10.22 7.13 -11.96
N THR A 141 -9.70 5.93 -11.74
CA THR A 141 -10.30 4.92 -10.86
C THR A 141 -10.36 5.40 -9.41
N LEU A 142 -9.30 6.05 -8.91
CA LEU A 142 -9.27 6.63 -7.56
C LEU A 142 -10.29 7.75 -7.35
N LEU A 143 -10.42 8.65 -8.33
CA LEU A 143 -11.39 9.75 -8.26
C LEU A 143 -12.83 9.25 -8.32
N LYS A 144 -13.08 8.17 -9.09
CA LYS A 144 -14.38 7.50 -9.07
C LYS A 144 -14.66 6.89 -7.69
N GLU A 145 -13.71 6.12 -7.15
CA GLU A 145 -13.85 5.48 -5.84
C GLU A 145 -14.08 6.50 -4.72
N LEU A 146 -13.37 7.64 -4.74
CA LEU A 146 -13.54 8.72 -3.75
C LEU A 146 -15.00 9.18 -3.62
N ASN A 147 -15.75 9.18 -4.73
CA ASN A 147 -17.15 9.59 -4.75
C ASN A 147 -18.09 8.54 -4.15
N GLU A 148 -17.73 7.27 -4.20
CA GLU A 148 -18.57 6.13 -3.77
C GLU A 148 -18.19 5.60 -2.37
N CYS A 149 -16.97 5.86 -1.92
CA CYS A 149 -16.39 5.34 -0.69
C CYS A 149 -17.04 5.88 0.60
N ASP A 150 -16.80 5.18 1.71
CA ASP A 150 -17.18 5.60 3.06
C ASP A 150 -16.21 6.65 3.65
N ILE A 151 -16.53 7.19 4.83
CA ILE A 151 -15.72 8.23 5.48
C ILE A 151 -14.32 7.75 5.92
N ILE A 152 -14.17 6.47 6.26
CA ILE A 152 -12.90 5.87 6.67
C ILE A 152 -11.98 5.77 5.45
N GLU A 153 -12.53 5.34 4.33
CA GLU A 153 -11.84 5.25 3.04
C GLU A 153 -11.47 6.64 2.52
N ALA A 154 -12.43 7.58 2.50
CA ALA A 154 -12.23 8.94 2.01
C ALA A 154 -11.06 9.63 2.70
N ARG A 155 -10.94 9.50 4.04
CA ARG A 155 -9.82 10.04 4.81
C ARG A 155 -8.48 9.62 4.23
N GLU A 156 -8.32 8.39 3.79
CA GLU A 156 -7.03 7.87 3.34
C GLU A 156 -6.86 7.98 1.82
N LEU A 157 -7.94 7.90 1.02
CA LEU A 157 -7.89 8.12 -0.42
C LEU A 157 -7.48 9.55 -0.78
N VAL A 158 -7.87 10.56 0.01
CA VAL A 158 -7.41 11.95 -0.18
C VAL A 158 -5.87 12.03 -0.14
N ASP A 159 -5.22 11.39 0.84
CA ASP A 159 -3.75 11.36 0.93
C ASP A 159 -3.15 10.60 -0.27
N ALA A 160 -3.76 9.49 -0.69
CA ALA A 160 -3.30 8.71 -1.84
C ALA A 160 -3.33 9.53 -3.13
N ILE A 161 -4.44 10.23 -3.40
CA ILE A 161 -4.63 11.09 -4.57
C ILE A 161 -3.65 12.26 -4.54
N GLY A 162 -3.55 12.96 -3.40
CA GLY A 162 -2.63 14.08 -3.25
C GLY A 162 -1.17 13.67 -3.46
N PHE A 163 -0.76 12.53 -2.88
CA PHE A 163 0.58 11.98 -3.08
C PHE A 163 0.82 11.58 -4.55
N LEU A 164 -0.14 10.89 -5.17
CA LEU A 164 -0.05 10.47 -6.57
C LEU A 164 0.09 11.69 -7.50
N CYS A 165 -0.76 12.71 -7.35
CA CYS A 165 -0.70 13.92 -8.18
C CYS A 165 0.60 14.72 -7.95
N PHE A 166 1.05 14.86 -6.70
CA PHE A 166 2.26 15.61 -6.38
C PHE A 166 3.52 15.03 -7.06
N TYR A 167 3.63 13.71 -7.11
CA TYR A 167 4.80 13.02 -7.68
C TYR A 167 4.67 12.72 -9.18
N ASN A 168 3.53 13.00 -9.82
CA ASN A 168 3.29 12.77 -11.24
C ASN A 168 2.87 14.06 -11.96
N LYS A 169 3.79 14.65 -12.73
CA LYS A 169 3.55 15.93 -13.45
C LYS A 169 2.46 15.87 -14.52
N GLU A 170 2.14 14.66 -14.99
CA GLU A 170 1.11 14.41 -16.00
C GLU A 170 -0.30 14.29 -15.41
N ALA A 171 -0.43 14.39 -14.08
CA ALA A 171 -1.72 14.33 -13.41
C ALA A 171 -2.64 15.47 -13.87
N ASP A 172 -3.90 15.12 -14.16
CA ASP A 172 -4.95 16.10 -14.39
C ASP A 172 -5.37 16.72 -13.05
N ASN A 173 -4.63 17.74 -12.63
CA ASN A 173 -4.83 18.42 -11.36
C ASN A 173 -6.17 19.15 -11.31
N GLU A 174 -6.72 19.61 -12.43
CA GLU A 174 -8.01 20.30 -12.45
C GLU A 174 -9.14 19.34 -12.08
N VAL A 175 -9.15 18.15 -12.70
CA VAL A 175 -10.13 17.11 -12.38
C VAL A 175 -9.93 16.61 -10.95
N ALA A 176 -8.69 16.36 -10.53
CA ALA A 176 -8.41 15.93 -9.15
C ALA A 176 -8.88 16.96 -8.11
N ILE A 177 -8.58 18.25 -8.30
CA ILE A 177 -9.01 19.32 -7.39
C ILE A 177 -10.53 19.40 -7.34
N LYS A 178 -11.22 19.31 -8.48
CA LYS A 178 -12.69 19.33 -8.51
C LYS A 178 -13.28 18.20 -7.67
N GLU A 179 -12.80 16.97 -7.83
CA GLU A 179 -13.30 15.83 -7.08
C GLU A 179 -12.91 15.89 -5.59
N LEU A 180 -11.75 16.45 -5.25
CA LEU A 180 -11.39 16.74 -3.86
C LEU A 180 -12.33 17.79 -3.24
N ILE A 181 -12.71 18.84 -3.96
CA ILE A 181 -13.72 19.81 -3.50
C ILE A 181 -15.07 19.13 -3.28
N ASN A 182 -15.50 18.24 -4.19
CA ASN A 182 -16.72 17.47 -4.00
C ASN A 182 -16.66 16.61 -2.71
N CYS A 183 -15.52 15.96 -2.47
CA CYS A 183 -15.28 15.18 -1.25
C CYS A 183 -15.31 16.05 0.01
N TYR A 184 -14.69 17.24 -0.04
CA TYR A 184 -14.70 18.22 1.04
C TYR A 184 -16.15 18.60 1.42
N GLU A 185 -16.99 18.89 0.43
CA GLU A 185 -18.40 19.25 0.67
C GLU A 185 -19.24 18.07 1.15
N LYS A 186 -19.05 16.88 0.56
CA LYS A 186 -19.73 15.63 0.99
C LYS A 186 -19.45 15.31 2.46
N TYR A 187 -18.22 15.52 2.91
CA TYR A 187 -17.75 15.22 4.27
C TYR A 187 -17.40 16.48 5.07
N LYS A 188 -18.17 17.56 4.91
CA LYS A 188 -17.90 18.87 5.54
C LYS A 188 -17.84 18.88 7.08
N GLU A 189 -18.43 17.88 7.73
CA GLU A 189 -18.39 17.72 9.19
C GLU A 189 -17.15 16.93 9.67
N ASP A 190 -16.40 16.32 8.74
CA ASP A 190 -15.18 15.58 9.05
C ASP A 190 -13.95 16.50 9.02
N ASN A 191 -13.49 16.90 10.20
CA ASN A 191 -12.34 17.78 10.32
C ASN A 191 -11.05 17.18 9.73
N ILE A 192 -10.90 15.85 9.70
CA ILE A 192 -9.68 15.20 9.20
C ILE A 192 -9.63 15.28 7.67
N ILE A 193 -10.73 14.97 6.99
CA ILE A 193 -10.82 15.11 5.53
C ILE A 193 -10.57 16.55 5.12
N ARG A 194 -11.24 17.50 5.77
CA ARG A 194 -11.06 18.93 5.50
C ARG A 194 -9.62 19.39 5.69
N TRP A 195 -8.99 18.96 6.77
CA TRP A 195 -7.59 19.26 7.05
C TRP A 195 -6.66 18.69 5.98
N LYS A 196 -6.83 17.42 5.57
CA LYS A 196 -6.00 16.77 4.55
C LYS A 196 -6.12 17.40 3.15
N ILE A 197 -7.28 17.97 2.81
CA ILE A 197 -7.49 18.61 1.50
C ILE A 197 -6.86 20.01 1.44
N VAL A 198 -6.82 20.73 2.56
CA VAL A 198 -6.38 22.14 2.60
C VAL A 198 -4.88 22.28 2.89
N MET A 199 -4.27 21.31 3.57
CA MET A 199 -2.87 21.35 4.04
C MET A 199 -1.95 20.49 3.17
#